data_AF-A0A7J6VS91-F1
#
_entry.id   AF-A0A7J6VS91-F1
#
_cell.length_a   1.000
_cell.length_b   1.000
_cell.length_c   1.000
_cell.angle_alpha   90.00
_cell.angle_beta   90.00
_cell.angle_gamma   90.00
#
_symmetry.space_group_name_H-M   'P 1'
#
loop_
_entity.id
_entity.type
_entity.pdbx_description
1 polymer ?
#
loop_
_entity_poly.entity_id
_entity_poly.type
_entity_poly.pdbx_seq_one_letter_code
_entity_poly.pdbx_strand_id
1 'polypeptide(L)'
;FFALMVLEYNLSGLTGNTMDSHRIMVFAGHQGLDKQHALAEELFLGYFTRAKYIGDREFLIKSAEKVGVQGAAEFLEDPDKGVQEVYAELEKYSGNITGVPYYVVHVLSH
;
A
#
# COMPACT_ATOMS: atom_id res chain seq x y z
N PHE A 1 -1.30 -30.73 2.09
CA PHE A 1 -1.07 -29.67 3.08
C PHE A 1 -1.47 -28.33 2.45
N PHE A 2 -2.77 -28.06 2.41
CA PHE A 2 -3.28 -26.74 2.08
C PHE A 2 -3.48 -26.05 3.43
N ALA A 3 -2.63 -25.09 3.77
CA ALA A 3 -2.88 -24.24 4.92
C ALA A 3 -4.10 -23.39 4.59
N LEU A 4 -5.20 -23.66 5.28
CA LEU A 4 -6.33 -22.73 5.34
C LEU A 4 -5.78 -21.45 5.97
N MET A 5 -5.42 -20.44 5.18
CA MET A 5 -5.07 -19.12 5.70
C MET A 5 -6.34 -18.47 6.24
N VAL A 6 -6.70 -18.84 7.47
CA VAL A 6 -7.63 -18.05 8.27
C VAL A 6 -6.87 -16.81 8.70
N LEU A 7 -7.14 -15.69 8.05
CA LEU A 7 -6.70 -14.38 8.53
C LEU A 7 -7.42 -14.11 9.86
N GLU A 8 -6.68 -14.17 10.97
CA GLU A 8 -7.19 -13.68 12.24
C GLU A 8 -7.24 -12.16 12.21
N TYR A 9 -8.44 -11.59 12.17
CA TYR A 9 -8.62 -10.15 12.12
C TYR A 9 -8.43 -9.51 13.50
N ASN A 10 -7.61 -8.47 13.57
CA ASN A 10 -7.45 -7.61 14.74
C ASN A 10 -7.48 -6.14 14.31
N LEU A 11 -8.68 -5.55 14.36
CA LEU A 11 -8.97 -4.16 13.97
C LEU A 11 -8.95 -3.18 15.15
N SER A 12 -8.37 -3.55 16.30
CA SER A 12 -8.27 -2.68 17.47
C SER A 12 -7.26 -1.53 17.30
N GLY A 13 -6.50 -1.52 16.20
CA GLY A 13 -5.54 -0.47 15.86
C GLY A 13 -6.20 0.86 15.49
N LEU A 14 -5.40 1.93 15.49
CA LEU A 14 -5.88 3.25 15.08
C LEU A 14 -6.19 3.28 13.58
N THR A 15 -7.36 3.79 13.21
CA THR A 15 -7.70 4.18 11.84
C THR A 15 -7.42 5.67 11.67
N GLY A 16 -6.57 6.02 10.70
CA GLY A 16 -6.12 7.40 10.47
C GLY A 16 -5.79 7.63 9.00
N ASN A 17 -5.15 8.77 8.70
CA ASN A 17 -4.76 9.13 7.33
C ASN A 17 -3.83 8.06 6.72
N THR A 18 -4.17 7.54 5.53
CA THR A 18 -3.41 6.53 4.78
C THR A 18 -2.57 7.12 3.65
N MET A 19 -2.46 8.46 3.56
CA MET A 19 -1.73 9.14 2.49
C MET A 19 -0.28 8.67 2.42
N ASP A 20 0.43 8.56 3.53
CA ASP A 20 1.82 8.06 3.53
C ASP A 20 1.91 6.59 3.09
N SER A 21 0.90 5.78 3.42
CA SER A 21 0.79 4.40 2.92
C SER A 21 0.62 4.38 1.40
N HIS A 22 -0.17 5.29 0.82
CA HIS A 22 -0.32 5.41 -0.63
C HIS A 22 0.95 5.95 -1.30
N ARG A 23 1.58 6.98 -0.72
CA ARG A 23 2.80 7.57 -1.25
C ARG A 23 3.92 6.55 -1.32
N ILE A 24 4.12 5.75 -0.27
CA ILE A 24 5.16 4.71 -0.26
C ILE A 24 4.85 3.56 -1.21
N MET A 25 3.57 3.27 -1.45
CA MET A 25 3.12 2.27 -2.44
C MET A 25 3.42 2.70 -3.88
N VAL A 26 3.19 3.96 -4.23
CA VAL A 26 3.59 4.53 -5.53
C VAL A 26 5.11 4.50 -5.68
N PHE A 27 5.82 4.95 -4.65
CA PHE A 27 7.29 4.93 -4.63
C PHE A 27 7.88 3.52 -4.79
N ALA A 28 7.29 2.51 -4.16
CA ALA A 28 7.67 1.11 -4.35
C ALA A 28 7.45 0.64 -5.80
N GLY A 29 6.36 1.09 -6.44
CA GLY A 29 6.07 0.81 -7.85
C GLY A 29 7.16 1.29 -8.80
N HIS A 30 7.78 2.44 -8.51
CA HIS A 30 8.93 2.94 -9.27
C HIS A 30 10.17 2.03 -9.19
N GLN A 31 10.26 1.17 -8.17
CA GLN A 31 11.36 0.22 -7.98
C GLN A 31 11.01 -1.21 -8.41
N GLY A 32 9.77 -1.45 -8.83
CA GLY A 32 9.28 -2.76 -9.27
C GLY A 32 7.84 -3.03 -8.81
N LEU A 33 7.01 -3.55 -9.72
CA LEU A 33 5.63 -3.94 -9.40
C LEU A 33 5.56 -5.09 -8.39
N ASP A 34 6.55 -5.97 -8.39
CA ASP A 34 6.73 -7.03 -7.41
C ASP A 34 6.93 -6.45 -6.00
N LYS A 35 7.73 -5.39 -5.86
CA LYS A 35 7.94 -4.70 -4.58
C LYS A 35 6.69 -3.95 -4.12
N GLN A 36 5.99 -3.29 -5.04
CA GLN A 36 4.70 -2.67 -4.74
C GLN A 36 3.70 -3.70 -4.23
N HIS A 37 3.57 -4.84 -4.91
CA HIS A 37 2.65 -5.91 -4.51
C HIS A 37 3.00 -6.48 -3.13
N ALA A 38 4.28 -6.80 -2.91
CA ALA A 38 4.77 -7.30 -1.62
C ALA A 38 4.55 -6.28 -0.49
N LEU A 39 4.73 -4.98 -0.76
CA LEU A 39 4.46 -3.93 0.21
C LEU A 39 2.97 -3.86 0.56
N ALA A 40 2.08 -3.96 -0.45
CA ALA A 40 0.64 -3.99 -0.22
C ALA A 40 0.26 -5.11 0.75
N GLU A 41 0.80 -6.31 0.51
CA GLU A 41 0.57 -7.48 1.35
C GLU A 41 1.06 -7.26 2.79
N GLU A 42 2.28 -6.74 2.97
CA GLU A 42 2.83 -6.45 4.31
C GLU A 42 1.99 -5.42 5.08
N LEU A 43 1.53 -4.35 4.40
CA LEU A 43 0.67 -3.33 5.00
C LEU A 43 -0.71 -3.89 5.36
N PHE A 44 -1.32 -4.71 4.49
CA PHE A 44 -2.59 -5.37 4.76
C PHE A 44 -2.48 -6.34 5.94
N LEU A 45 -1.43 -7.16 6.01
CA LEU A 45 -1.15 -8.00 7.18
C LEU A 45 -0.90 -7.14 8.43
N GLY A 46 -0.26 -5.98 8.30
CA GLY A 46 -0.08 -5.05 9.41
C GLY A 46 -1.41 -4.58 9.98
N TYR A 47 -2.26 -4.05 9.11
CA TYR A 47 -3.54 -3.47 9.46
C TYR A 47 -4.56 -4.52 9.93
N PHE A 48 -4.80 -5.54 9.10
CA PHE A 48 -5.92 -6.45 9.31
C PHE A 48 -5.65 -7.50 10.38
N THR A 49 -4.40 -7.95 10.59
CA THR A 49 -4.12 -9.05 11.53
C THR A 49 -3.26 -8.66 12.73
N ARG A 50 -2.44 -7.61 12.60
CA ARG A 50 -1.48 -7.21 13.64
C ARG A 50 -1.86 -5.91 14.36
N ALA A 51 -3.04 -5.35 14.08
CA ALA A 51 -3.52 -4.08 14.62
C ALA A 51 -2.51 -2.92 14.49
N LYS A 52 -1.69 -2.94 13.44
CA LYS A 52 -0.70 -1.88 13.17
C LYS A 52 -1.39 -0.69 12.55
N TYR A 53 -0.99 0.50 12.99
CA TYR A 53 -1.39 1.75 12.36
C TYR A 53 -0.59 1.94 11.08
N ILE A 54 -1.26 1.91 9.92
CA ILE A 54 -0.61 2.05 8.61
C ILE A 54 -0.25 3.49 8.25
N GLY A 55 -0.53 4.47 9.10
CA GLY A 55 0.05 5.81 9.02
C GLY A 55 1.27 6.01 9.93
N ASP A 56 1.71 4.97 10.66
CA ASP A 56 2.92 5.05 11.46
C ASP A 56 4.17 5.02 10.57
N ARG A 57 4.95 6.10 10.61
CA ARG A 57 6.13 6.27 9.76
C ARG A 57 7.17 5.15 9.95
N GLU A 58 7.41 4.73 11.19
CA GLU A 58 8.38 3.68 11.49
C GLU A 58 7.93 2.32 10.91
N PHE A 59 6.64 1.99 11.07
CA PHE A 59 6.04 0.80 10.47
C PHE A 59 6.13 0.81 8.93
N LEU A 60 5.85 1.95 8.29
CA LEU A 60 5.95 2.10 6.84
C LEU A 60 7.38 1.87 6.34
N ILE A 61 8.37 2.49 6.98
CA ILE A 61 9.79 2.33 6.62
C ILE A 61 10.22 0.87 6.76
N LYS A 62 9.94 0.24 7.91
CA LYS A 62 10.30 -1.17 8.16
C LYS A 62 9.62 -2.12 7.18
N SER A 63 8.38 -1.85 6.81
CA SER A 63 7.64 -2.67 5.84
C SER A 63 8.25 -2.55 4.44
N ALA A 64 8.60 -1.32 4.03
CA ALA A 64 9.26 -1.05 2.75
C ALA A 64 10.65 -1.71 2.66
N GLU A 65 11.47 -1.57 3.70
CA GLU A 65 12.79 -2.22 3.79
C GLU A 65 12.67 -3.75 3.72
N LYS A 66 11.71 -4.33 4.44
CA LYS A 66 11.47 -5.79 4.47
C LYS A 66 11.21 -6.36 3.07
N VAL A 67 10.53 -5.60 2.21
CA VAL A 67 10.23 -6.01 0.83
C VAL A 67 11.25 -5.50 -0.20
N GLY A 68 12.36 -4.93 0.26
CA GLY A 68 13.48 -4.50 -0.60
C GLY A 68 13.28 -3.16 -1.30
N VAL A 69 12.37 -2.30 -0.82
CA VAL A 69 12.26 -0.89 -1.26
C VAL A 69 13.37 -0.09 -0.60
N GLN A 70 14.17 0.60 -1.40
CA GLN A 70 15.29 1.43 -0.94
C GLN A 70 14.89 2.90 -0.85
N GLY A 71 15.43 3.65 0.10
CA GLY A 71 15.19 5.10 0.18
C GLY A 71 13.84 5.50 0.80
N ALA A 72 13.16 4.59 1.49
CA ALA A 72 11.83 4.82 2.06
C ALA A 72 11.84 5.89 3.16
N ALA A 73 12.88 5.91 4.00
CA ALA A 73 13.01 6.86 5.10
C ALA A 73 13.16 8.29 4.57
N GLU A 74 14.06 8.47 3.60
CA GLU A 74 14.38 9.71 2.90
C GLU A 74 13.20 10.19 2.06
N PHE A 75 12.47 9.26 1.43
CA PHE A 75 11.26 9.61 0.68
C PHE A 75 10.18 10.21 1.58
N LEU A 76 9.99 9.67 2.78
CA LEU A 76 9.01 10.15 3.76
C LEU A 76 9.47 11.36 4.59
N GLU A 77 10.69 11.87 4.40
CA GLU A 77 11.14 13.11 5.08
C GLU A 77 10.40 14.34 4.57
N ASP A 78 10.14 14.40 3.28
CA ASP A 78 9.36 15.46 2.65
C ASP A 78 7.89 15.03 2.61
N PRO A 79 6.97 15.68 3.34
CA PRO A 79 5.56 15.32 3.36
C PRO A 79 4.83 15.58 2.03
N ASP A 80 5.35 16.45 1.17
CA ASP A 80 4.72 16.81 -0.11
C ASP A 80 5.15 15.87 -1.26
N LYS A 81 6.28 15.18 -1.09
CA LYS A 81 6.85 14.30 -2.12
C LYS A 81 5.90 13.16 -2.47
N GLY A 82 5.58 13.00 -3.77
CA GLY A 82 4.71 11.93 -4.26
C GLY A 82 3.21 12.13 -3.97
N VAL A 83 2.80 13.21 -3.29
CA VAL A 83 1.37 13.51 -3.06
C VAL A 83 0.61 13.69 -4.37
N GLN A 84 1.18 14.43 -5.32
CA GLN A 84 0.56 14.66 -6.63
C GLN A 84 0.44 13.38 -7.46
N GLU A 85 1.39 12.46 -7.34
CA GLU A 85 1.33 11.17 -8.03
C GLU A 85 0.19 10.30 -7.49
N VAL A 86 -0.02 10.30 -6.17
CA VAL A 86 -1.16 9.63 -5.55
C VAL A 86 -2.48 10.22 -6.04
N TYR A 87 -2.59 11.55 -6.16
CA TYR A 87 -3.78 12.18 -6.73
C TYR A 87 -3.99 11.82 -8.21
N ALA A 88 -2.92 11.80 -9.01
CA ALA A 88 -3.00 11.41 -10.41
C ALA A 88 -3.44 9.94 -10.58
N GLU A 89 -2.96 9.03 -9.72
CA GLU A 89 -3.47 7.64 -9.69
C GLU A 89 -4.95 7.60 -9.31
N LEU A 90 -5.37 8.35 -8.28
CA LEU A 90 -6.77 8.44 -7.91
C LEU A 90 -7.63 8.91 -9.09
N GLU A 91 -7.26 10.01 -9.76
CA GLU A 91 -8.01 10.53 -10.92
C GLU A 91 -8.11 9.51 -12.07
N LYS A 92 -7.03 8.77 -12.34
CA LYS A 92 -6.99 7.74 -13.39
C LYS A 92 -8.01 6.63 -13.15
N TYR A 93 -8.25 6.26 -11.89
CA TYR A 93 -9.14 5.16 -11.53
C TYR A 93 -10.52 5.66 -11.05
N SER A 94 -10.65 6.87 -10.52
CA SER A 94 -11.88 7.37 -9.86
C SER A 94 -13.03 7.69 -10.80
N GLY A 95 -12.85 7.66 -12.12
CA GLY A 95 -13.86 8.07 -13.11
C GLY A 95 -15.23 7.41 -12.93
N ASN A 96 -15.32 6.21 -12.34
CA ASN A 96 -16.58 5.54 -11.96
C ASN A 96 -16.45 4.63 -10.71
N ILE A 97 -15.38 4.74 -9.93
CA ILE A 97 -15.10 3.85 -8.78
C ILE A 97 -15.32 4.59 -7.48
N THR A 98 -16.16 4.05 -6.60
CA THR A 98 -16.45 4.61 -5.26
C THR A 98 -15.91 3.76 -4.11
N GLY A 99 -15.21 2.65 -4.38
CA GLY A 99 -14.63 1.77 -3.35
C GLY A 99 -13.54 0.83 -3.87
N VAL A 100 -12.66 0.40 -2.94
CA VAL A 100 -11.56 -0.57 -3.17
C VAL A 100 -11.82 -1.87 -2.38
N PRO A 101 -11.26 -3.04 -2.78
CA PRO A 101 -10.41 -3.25 -3.95
C PRO A 101 -11.20 -3.20 -5.27
N TYR A 102 -10.59 -2.63 -6.31
CA TYR A 102 -11.12 -2.58 -7.67
C TYR A 102 -10.10 -3.16 -8.64
N TYR A 103 -10.56 -3.97 -9.59
CA TYR A 103 -9.72 -4.62 -10.61
C TYR A 103 -10.26 -4.30 -12.00
N VAL A 104 -9.39 -3.87 -12.93
CA VAL A 104 -9.69 -3.83 -14.37
C VAL A 104 -8.97 -4.97 -15.04
N VAL A 105 -9.73 -5.88 -15.67
CA VAL A 105 -9.16 -6.94 -16.51
C VAL A 105 -9.41 -6.59 -17.96
N HIS A 106 -8.34 -6.27 -18.69
CA HIS A 106 -8.41 -6.08 -20.13
C HIS A 106 -8.30 -7.44 -20.81
N VAL A 107 -9.43 -7.95 -21.31
CA VAL A 107 -9.40 -9.13 -22.19
C VAL A 107 -9.22 -8.62 -23.61
N LEU A 108 -8.08 -8.94 -24.22
CA LEU A 108 -7.85 -8.66 -25.64
C LEU A 108 -8.80 -9.51 -26.48
N SER A 109 -9.82 -8.89 -27.08
CA SER A 109 -10.60 -9.52 -28.13
C SER A 109 -9.75 -9.62 -29.40
N HIS A 110 -9.48 -10.84 -29.86
CA HIS A 110 -8.95 -11.09 -31.20
C HIS A 110 -10.02 -10.82 -32.25
#